data_AF-A0A9D8G2Y8-F1
#
_entry.id   AF-A0A9D8G2Y8-F1
#
_cell.length_a   1.000
_cell.length_b   1.000
_cell.length_c   1.000
_cell.angle_alpha   90.00
_cell.angle_beta   90.00
_cell.angle_gamma   90.00
#
_symmetry.space_group_name_H-M   'P 1'
#
loop_
_entity.id
_entity.type
_entity.pdbx_description
1 polymer ?
#
loop_
_entity_poly.entity_id
_entity_poly.type
_entity_poly.pdbx_seq_one_letter_code
_entity_poly.pdbx_strand_id
1 'polypeptide(L)'
;MKERDRVPMQPGKQPQARALLYNVTWGYEKTAWTMAVVGEEPVEGSPCYVSQTSFDRSPVRLGPNGSELVLLGRQTWITKTTLEVKKERTQIQAMGSSLQMTMTVTSRCSGDERCGPLSVGKSWRCEETAALDPPSRPDSTAVYDVRVATLETITVPAGTFDCYKLEYSNVVEQADEAGARTPIRVEWWSADADLHGPIRVEDHTYDGVEVRELVSITVEGRSSKIQERTAEALASSVGGPLEDAWQRFVNTVGQASRMLFRTFDGEELDRVEGYRHLTRLITLAIRRYLYNRDPDFPVFTALGPDTKFGGENPDFLYLSAPIRADATYRVSGTGGSVNHIQFTVVSGFPGMGPTRTIARLDWRNVRLNDDGTFEIILSAHPRPGNWMRLEPGAQNFTVRQVFCNWDREEAAQLQIVQEGKEGQVQPDPSPECIATGLDMAARLIASNAPLWREIYIPGIRARVPDNVFPVPNPPQDELLASDSCFSIGYYNLQ
;
A
#
# COMPACT_ATOMS: atom_id res chain seq x y z
N MET A 1 21.27 12.31 -44.51
CA MET A 1 21.32 11.39 -43.35
C MET A 1 20.84 10.05 -43.88
N LYS A 2 21.69 9.00 -43.93
CA LYS A 2 21.24 7.69 -44.43
C LYS A 2 20.25 7.12 -43.42
N GLU A 3 19.04 6.77 -43.83
CA GLU A 3 18.15 5.92 -43.03
C GLU A 3 18.93 4.66 -42.67
N ARG A 4 19.24 4.49 -41.38
CA ARG A 4 19.56 3.17 -40.86
C ARG A 4 18.19 2.54 -40.63
N ASP A 5 17.89 1.47 -41.35
CA ASP A 5 16.75 0.61 -41.03
C ASP A 5 17.22 -0.44 -40.04
N ARG A 6 16.44 -0.68 -38.98
CA ARG A 6 16.71 -1.79 -38.07
C ARG A 6 16.59 -3.11 -38.85
N VAL A 7 17.66 -3.87 -38.99
CA VAL A 7 17.58 -5.20 -39.60
C VAL A 7 16.68 -6.07 -38.73
N PRO A 8 15.61 -6.68 -39.26
CA PRO A 8 14.75 -7.58 -38.48
C PRO A 8 15.58 -8.70 -37.86
N MET A 9 15.24 -9.11 -36.64
CA MET A 9 15.78 -10.35 -36.08
C MET A 9 15.53 -11.48 -37.07
N GLN A 10 16.60 -12.23 -37.41
CA GLN A 10 16.43 -13.44 -38.22
C GLN A 10 15.52 -14.43 -37.46
N PRO A 11 14.44 -14.95 -38.08
CA PRO A 11 13.55 -15.89 -37.43
C PRO A 11 14.34 -17.04 -36.80
N GLY A 12 14.25 -17.19 -35.47
CA GLY A 12 14.88 -18.27 -34.72
C GLY A 12 16.23 -17.96 -34.05
N LYS A 13 16.80 -16.76 -34.18
CA LYS A 13 17.97 -16.35 -33.36
C LYS A 13 17.51 -15.81 -32.00
N GLN A 14 18.09 -16.36 -30.92
CA GLN A 14 17.91 -15.84 -29.56
C GLN A 14 18.47 -14.42 -29.42
N PRO A 15 17.87 -13.57 -28.57
CA PRO A 15 18.43 -12.25 -28.29
C PRO A 15 19.82 -12.41 -27.71
N GLN A 16 20.76 -11.58 -28.13
CA GLN A 16 22.13 -11.63 -27.61
C GLN A 16 22.14 -11.36 -26.10
N ALA A 17 21.25 -10.48 -25.62
CA ALA A 17 21.08 -10.18 -24.20
C ALA A 17 20.13 -11.18 -23.52
N ARG A 18 20.63 -11.86 -22.49
CA ARG A 18 19.85 -12.74 -21.60
C ARG A 18 19.17 -11.99 -20.46
N ALA A 19 19.78 -10.90 -19.98
CA ALA A 19 19.20 -10.06 -18.94
C ALA A 19 19.55 -8.58 -19.12
N LEU A 20 18.61 -7.72 -18.76
CA LEU A 20 18.70 -6.26 -18.77
C LEU A 20 18.41 -5.75 -17.36
N LEU A 21 19.32 -4.95 -16.81
CA LEU A 21 19.16 -4.30 -15.51
C LEU A 21 18.80 -2.84 -15.72
N TYR A 22 17.77 -2.35 -15.04
CA TYR A 22 17.31 -0.97 -15.12
C TYR A 22 17.37 -0.29 -13.76
N ASN A 23 17.70 0.99 -13.75
CA ASN A 23 17.33 1.90 -12.67
C ASN A 23 15.95 2.45 -13.00
N VAL A 24 15.03 2.36 -12.04
CA VAL A 24 13.66 2.82 -12.19
C VAL A 24 13.37 3.88 -11.13
N THR A 25 12.93 5.05 -11.58
CA THR A 25 12.54 6.15 -10.72
C THR A 25 11.08 6.51 -10.92
N TRP A 26 10.35 6.72 -9.83
CA TRP A 26 8.96 7.20 -9.86
C TRP A 26 8.72 8.09 -8.63
N GLY A 27 8.60 9.41 -8.86
CA GLY A 27 8.64 10.39 -7.77
C GLY A 27 9.94 10.31 -6.96
N TYR A 28 9.85 10.01 -5.66
CA TYR A 28 11.01 9.78 -4.78
C TYR A 28 11.46 8.31 -4.73
N GLU A 29 10.69 7.40 -5.34
CA GLU A 29 11.02 5.98 -5.39
C GLU A 29 12.21 5.74 -6.33
N LYS A 30 13.17 4.93 -5.91
CA LYS A 30 14.27 4.40 -6.73
C LYS A 30 14.34 2.89 -6.52
N THR A 31 14.23 2.13 -7.60
CA THR A 31 14.27 0.66 -7.61
C THR A 31 15.13 0.16 -8.77
N ALA A 32 15.66 -1.04 -8.64
CA ALA A 32 16.40 -1.73 -9.69
C ALA A 32 15.56 -2.89 -10.23
N TRP A 33 15.36 -2.94 -11.55
CA TRP A 33 14.54 -3.96 -12.21
C TRP A 33 15.42 -4.84 -13.07
N THR A 34 15.36 -6.15 -12.87
CA THR A 34 16.06 -7.12 -13.72
C THR A 34 15.06 -7.85 -14.59
N MET A 35 15.13 -7.63 -15.89
CA MET A 35 14.34 -8.33 -16.90
C MET A 35 15.21 -9.40 -17.56
N ALA A 36 14.82 -10.67 -17.47
CA ALA A 36 15.59 -11.78 -18.02
C ALA A 36 14.71 -12.72 -18.86
N VAL A 37 15.24 -13.18 -19.99
CA VAL A 37 14.55 -14.18 -20.83
C VAL A 37 14.59 -15.54 -20.14
N VAL A 38 13.44 -16.04 -19.72
CA VAL A 38 13.28 -17.30 -18.97
C VAL A 38 12.77 -18.45 -19.83
N GLY A 39 12.22 -18.17 -21.01
CA GLY A 39 11.67 -19.20 -21.87
C GLY A 39 11.10 -18.68 -23.17
N GLU A 40 10.36 -19.55 -23.86
CA GLU A 40 9.74 -19.28 -25.14
C GLU A 40 8.33 -19.87 -25.15
N GLU A 41 7.32 -19.07 -25.51
CA GLU A 41 5.92 -19.49 -25.53
C GLU A 41 5.20 -18.71 -26.64
N PRO A 42 4.44 -19.36 -27.54
CA PRO A 42 3.69 -18.65 -28.57
C PRO A 42 2.44 -17.96 -28.00
N VAL A 43 2.12 -16.76 -28.49
CA VAL A 43 0.89 -16.03 -28.18
C VAL A 43 0.13 -15.78 -29.49
N GLU A 44 -1.12 -16.26 -29.57
CA GLU A 44 -1.96 -16.16 -30.79
C GLU A 44 -1.23 -16.61 -32.07
N GLY A 45 -0.45 -17.69 -31.98
CA GLY A 45 0.33 -18.25 -33.10
C GLY A 45 1.63 -17.49 -33.43
N SER A 46 1.92 -16.37 -32.75
CA SER A 46 3.18 -15.66 -32.88
C SER A 46 4.23 -16.24 -31.92
N PRO A 47 5.42 -16.65 -32.38
CA PRO A 47 6.46 -17.12 -31.48
C PRO A 47 6.99 -15.96 -30.64
N CYS A 48 7.00 -16.11 -29.31
CA CYS A 48 7.47 -15.09 -28.37
C CYS A 48 8.58 -15.62 -27.44
N TYR A 49 9.46 -14.73 -27.02
CA TYR A 49 10.26 -14.88 -25.81
C TYR A 49 9.40 -14.55 -24.59
N VAL A 50 9.61 -15.28 -23.50
CA VAL A 50 9.04 -14.97 -22.19
C VAL A 50 10.14 -14.36 -21.34
N SER A 51 9.95 -13.09 -20.95
CA SER A 51 10.86 -12.39 -20.04
C SER A 51 10.21 -12.28 -18.67
N GLN A 52 10.96 -12.60 -17.62
CA GLN A 52 10.59 -12.38 -16.23
C GLN A 52 11.28 -11.11 -15.74
N THR A 53 10.51 -10.19 -15.18
CA THR A 53 11.02 -9.02 -14.48
C THR A 53 10.92 -9.25 -12.98
N SER A 54 12.04 -9.05 -12.31
CA SER A 54 12.19 -9.05 -10.85
C SER A 54 12.62 -7.66 -10.39
N PHE A 55 12.32 -7.34 -9.13
CA PHE A 55 12.59 -6.04 -8.53
C PHE A 55 13.48 -6.25 -7.30
N ASP A 56 14.43 -5.35 -7.09
CA ASP A 56 15.19 -5.30 -5.83
C ASP A 56 14.26 -5.05 -4.62
N ARG A 57 13.21 -4.28 -4.83
CA ARG A 57 12.07 -4.10 -3.94
C ARG A 57 10.79 -3.91 -4.75
N SER A 58 9.67 -4.41 -4.25
CA SER A 58 8.38 -4.26 -4.93
C SER A 58 8.00 -2.79 -5.15
N PRO A 59 7.92 -2.32 -6.41
CA PRO A 59 7.60 -0.92 -6.70
C PRO A 59 6.11 -0.65 -6.48
N VAL A 60 5.77 0.58 -6.08
CA VAL A 60 4.38 1.00 -5.88
C VAL A 60 3.96 1.95 -6.99
N ARG A 61 2.81 1.71 -7.61
CA ARG A 61 2.25 2.60 -8.64
C ARG A 61 0.85 3.05 -8.28
N LEU A 62 0.58 4.32 -8.52
CA LEU A 62 -0.76 4.87 -8.37
C LEU A 62 -1.54 4.62 -9.66
N GLY A 63 -2.57 3.80 -9.57
CA GLY A 63 -3.52 3.59 -10.66
C GLY A 63 -4.37 4.83 -10.94
N PRO A 64 -5.09 4.87 -12.08
CA PRO A 64 -5.85 6.05 -12.53
C PRO A 64 -6.98 6.50 -11.57
N ASN A 65 -7.43 5.60 -10.69
CA ASN A 65 -8.43 5.86 -9.65
C ASN A 65 -7.80 6.24 -8.30
N GLY A 66 -6.48 6.49 -8.28
CA GLY A 66 -5.72 6.83 -7.08
C GLY A 66 -5.41 5.65 -6.15
N SER A 67 -5.67 4.40 -6.57
CA SER A 67 -5.34 3.19 -5.80
C SER A 67 -3.85 2.85 -5.92
N GLU A 68 -3.20 2.55 -4.79
CA GLU A 68 -1.80 2.14 -4.77
C GLU A 68 -1.68 0.63 -5.03
N LEU A 69 -0.92 0.29 -6.07
CA LEU A 69 -0.65 -1.06 -6.52
C LEU A 69 0.82 -1.40 -6.29
N VAL A 70 1.10 -2.37 -5.43
CA VAL A 70 2.41 -2.97 -5.24
C VAL A 70 2.64 -4.01 -6.33
N LEU A 71 3.71 -3.89 -7.11
CA LEU A 71 4.08 -4.89 -8.11
C LEU A 71 4.94 -5.98 -7.46
N LEU A 72 4.50 -7.23 -7.58
CA LEU A 72 5.15 -8.39 -6.98
C LEU A 72 6.00 -9.16 -7.98
N GLY A 73 5.62 -9.12 -9.25
CA GLY A 73 6.37 -9.71 -10.34
C GLY A 73 5.73 -9.37 -11.68
N ARG A 74 6.53 -9.37 -12.75
CA ARG A 74 6.03 -9.13 -14.11
C ARG A 74 6.60 -10.16 -15.08
N GLN A 75 5.78 -10.60 -16.01
CA GLN A 75 6.16 -11.43 -17.15
C GLN A 75 5.71 -10.76 -18.44
N THR A 76 6.57 -10.76 -19.45
CA THR A 76 6.30 -10.11 -20.74
C THR A 76 6.59 -11.07 -21.88
N TRP A 77 5.65 -11.22 -22.81
CA TRP A 77 5.78 -12.02 -24.01
C TRP A 77 6.05 -11.11 -25.20
N ILE A 78 7.23 -11.27 -25.78
CA ILE A 78 7.78 -10.38 -26.80
C ILE A 78 7.99 -11.18 -28.07
N THR A 79 7.46 -10.75 -29.21
CA THR A 79 7.61 -11.50 -30.46
C THR A 79 9.09 -11.64 -30.84
N LYS A 80 9.48 -12.82 -31.35
CA LYS A 80 10.87 -13.07 -31.76
C LYS A 80 11.31 -12.33 -33.03
N THR A 81 10.37 -11.72 -33.74
CA THR A 81 10.61 -11.10 -35.06
C THR A 81 10.54 -9.59 -35.01
N THR A 82 9.51 -9.05 -34.36
CA THR A 82 9.22 -7.61 -34.33
C THR A 82 9.47 -6.97 -32.96
N LEU A 83 9.80 -7.79 -31.96
CA LEU A 83 9.96 -7.37 -30.55
C LEU A 83 8.73 -6.63 -30.01
N GLU A 84 7.57 -6.93 -30.57
CA GLU A 84 6.28 -6.43 -30.13
C GLU A 84 5.87 -7.14 -28.84
N VAL A 85 5.51 -6.39 -27.82
CA VAL A 85 4.89 -6.94 -26.61
C VAL A 85 3.48 -7.40 -26.98
N LYS A 86 3.20 -8.71 -26.89
CA LYS A 86 1.87 -9.29 -27.16
C LYS A 86 1.04 -9.51 -25.91
N LYS A 87 1.71 -9.83 -24.81
CA LYS A 87 1.08 -10.15 -23.53
C LYS A 87 1.99 -9.69 -22.41
N GLU A 88 1.42 -9.11 -21.38
CA GLU A 88 2.06 -8.84 -20.10
C GLU A 88 1.20 -9.43 -18.98
N ARG A 89 1.84 -10.04 -17.98
CA ARG A 89 1.21 -10.42 -16.72
C ARG A 89 1.95 -9.76 -15.59
N THR A 90 1.26 -8.96 -14.80
CA THR A 90 1.82 -8.31 -13.62
C THR A 90 1.04 -8.77 -12.40
N GLN A 91 1.73 -9.41 -11.46
CA GLN A 91 1.19 -9.69 -10.14
C GLN A 91 1.18 -8.40 -9.34
N ILE A 92 0.02 -8.02 -8.85
CA ILE A 92 -0.22 -6.78 -8.12
C ILE A 92 -0.93 -7.04 -6.80
N GLN A 93 -0.68 -6.18 -5.83
CA GLN A 93 -1.36 -6.18 -4.55
C GLN A 93 -1.76 -4.74 -4.20
N ALA A 94 -3.03 -4.51 -3.89
CA ALA A 94 -3.45 -3.21 -3.39
C ALA A 94 -2.83 -2.98 -2.00
N MET A 95 -2.28 -1.78 -1.76
CA MET A 95 -1.71 -1.43 -0.47
C MET A 95 -2.74 -1.62 0.65
N GLY A 96 -2.35 -2.36 1.70
CA GLY A 96 -3.22 -2.65 2.84
C GLY A 96 -4.24 -3.79 2.61
N SER A 97 -4.25 -4.44 1.45
CA SER A 97 -5.02 -5.66 1.17
C SER A 97 -4.13 -6.90 1.26
N SER A 98 -4.66 -8.02 1.77
CA SER A 98 -4.00 -9.33 1.64
C SER A 98 -4.29 -10.01 0.29
N LEU A 99 -5.18 -9.43 -0.53
CA LEU A 99 -5.56 -9.99 -1.82
C LEU A 99 -4.51 -9.63 -2.87
N GLN A 100 -3.85 -10.65 -3.40
CA GLN A 100 -3.04 -10.55 -4.61
C GLN A 100 -3.91 -10.81 -5.83
N MET A 101 -3.68 -10.05 -6.90
CA MET A 101 -4.35 -10.20 -8.18
C MET A 101 -3.30 -10.27 -9.29
N THR A 102 -3.65 -10.88 -10.41
CA THR A 102 -2.85 -10.83 -11.63
C THR A 102 -3.54 -9.94 -12.64
N MET A 103 -2.87 -8.88 -13.07
CA MET A 103 -3.29 -8.07 -14.20
C MET A 103 -2.67 -8.65 -15.48
N THR A 104 -3.50 -9.07 -16.42
CA THR A 104 -3.06 -9.53 -17.74
C THR A 104 -3.40 -8.45 -18.77
N VAL A 105 -2.40 -7.93 -19.47
CA VAL A 105 -2.57 -7.00 -20.59
C VAL A 105 -2.26 -7.74 -21.88
N THR A 106 -3.17 -7.73 -22.85
CA THR A 106 -2.96 -8.28 -24.19
C THR A 106 -2.98 -7.18 -25.23
N SER A 107 -1.98 -7.15 -26.11
CA SER A 107 -1.79 -6.07 -27.07
C SER A 107 -1.96 -6.57 -28.51
N ARG A 108 -2.76 -5.84 -29.30
CA ARG A 108 -3.00 -6.11 -30.72
C ARG A 108 -2.75 -4.83 -31.54
N CYS A 109 -1.71 -4.84 -32.36
CA CYS A 109 -1.39 -3.72 -33.24
C CYS A 109 -1.83 -3.95 -34.70
N SER A 110 -2.31 -2.90 -35.35
CA SER A 110 -2.86 -2.87 -36.71
C SER A 110 -2.39 -1.63 -37.50
N GLY A 111 -2.29 -1.73 -38.83
CA GLY A 111 -1.81 -0.66 -39.72
C GLY A 111 -1.01 -1.18 -40.92
N ASP A 112 -0.82 -0.34 -41.94
CA ASP A 112 -0.15 -0.66 -43.22
C ASP A 112 1.34 -1.00 -43.04
N GLU A 113 1.97 -0.49 -41.98
CA GLU A 113 3.38 -0.73 -41.65
C GLU A 113 3.48 -1.43 -40.30
N ARG A 114 3.26 -2.76 -40.29
CA ARG A 114 3.51 -3.59 -39.09
C ARG A 114 4.92 -3.36 -38.54
N CYS A 115 5.11 -3.64 -37.24
CA CYS A 115 6.34 -3.53 -36.42
C CYS A 115 7.65 -4.17 -36.96
N GLY A 116 7.76 -4.50 -38.25
CA GLY A 116 9.03 -4.67 -38.98
C GLY A 116 9.78 -3.34 -39.12
N PRO A 117 11.01 -3.35 -39.67
CA PRO A 117 12.11 -2.44 -39.33
C PRO A 117 11.65 -1.06 -38.84
N LEU A 118 11.97 -0.73 -37.59
CA LEU A 118 11.74 0.62 -37.09
C LEU A 118 12.48 1.59 -38.01
N SER A 119 11.74 2.58 -38.53
CA SER A 119 12.28 3.69 -39.31
C SER A 119 11.48 4.94 -38.96
N VAL A 120 12.14 6.09 -39.06
CA VAL A 120 11.54 7.37 -38.66
C VAL A 120 10.33 7.68 -39.56
N GLY A 121 9.22 8.12 -38.96
CA GLY A 121 8.00 8.48 -39.68
C GLY A 121 6.94 7.37 -39.73
N LYS A 122 7.29 6.12 -39.43
CA LYS A 122 6.30 5.03 -39.35
C LYS A 122 5.31 5.25 -38.22
N SER A 123 4.08 4.81 -38.44
CA SER A 123 3.04 4.80 -37.40
C SER A 123 2.09 3.62 -37.54
N TRP A 124 1.54 3.20 -36.40
CA TRP A 124 0.55 2.14 -36.32
C TRP A 124 -0.35 2.35 -35.11
N ARG A 125 -1.43 1.57 -35.03
CA ARG A 125 -2.38 1.64 -33.92
C ARG A 125 -2.31 0.37 -33.09
N CYS A 126 -2.21 0.49 -31.77
CA CYS A 126 -2.24 -0.63 -30.83
C CYS A 126 -3.45 -0.56 -29.93
N GLU A 127 -4.13 -1.69 -29.75
CA GLU A 127 -5.20 -1.89 -28.78
C GLU A 127 -4.67 -2.78 -27.65
N GLU A 128 -4.71 -2.29 -26.42
CA GLU A 128 -4.32 -3.02 -25.22
C GLU A 128 -5.55 -3.29 -24.36
N THR A 129 -5.83 -4.57 -24.07
CA THR A 129 -6.93 -4.99 -23.19
C THR A 129 -6.34 -5.50 -21.88
N ALA A 130 -6.76 -4.90 -20.76
CA ALA A 130 -6.34 -5.28 -19.41
C ALA A 130 -7.48 -6.01 -18.68
N ALA A 131 -7.18 -7.21 -18.18
CA ALA A 131 -8.06 -8.06 -17.38
C ALA A 131 -7.43 -8.36 -16.00
N LEU A 132 -8.26 -8.55 -14.98
CA LEU A 132 -7.83 -8.84 -13.61
C LEU A 132 -8.32 -10.22 -13.15
N ASP A 133 -7.46 -10.93 -12.42
CA ASP A 133 -7.78 -12.21 -11.78
C ASP A 133 -7.34 -12.22 -10.30
N PRO A 134 -8.26 -12.35 -9.32
CA PRO A 134 -9.70 -12.42 -9.50
C PRO A 134 -10.29 -11.11 -10.05
N PRO A 135 -11.40 -11.17 -10.80
CA PRO A 135 -12.01 -9.99 -11.41
C PRO A 135 -12.61 -9.08 -10.34
N SER A 136 -12.15 -7.83 -10.31
CA SER A 136 -12.63 -6.78 -9.40
C SER A 136 -13.30 -5.60 -10.12
N ARG A 137 -13.12 -5.50 -11.44
CA ARG A 137 -13.75 -4.54 -12.35
C ARG A 137 -13.88 -5.17 -13.74
N PRO A 138 -14.73 -4.63 -14.64
CA PRO A 138 -14.75 -5.04 -16.04
C PRO A 138 -13.38 -4.84 -16.69
N ASP A 139 -13.08 -5.66 -17.70
CA ASP A 139 -11.91 -5.48 -18.54
C ASP A 139 -11.91 -4.09 -19.17
N SER A 140 -10.74 -3.49 -19.28
CA SER A 140 -10.57 -2.16 -19.86
C SER A 140 -9.72 -2.24 -21.11
N THR A 141 -10.15 -1.59 -22.18
CA THR A 141 -9.39 -1.47 -23.42
C THR A 141 -8.92 -0.04 -23.62
N ALA A 142 -7.63 0.12 -23.92
CA ALA A 142 -7.03 1.39 -24.33
C ALA A 142 -6.51 1.27 -25.76
N VAL A 143 -6.60 2.36 -26.52
CA VAL A 143 -6.13 2.42 -27.90
C VAL A 143 -5.10 3.53 -28.02
N TYR A 144 -3.96 3.18 -28.60
CA TYR A 144 -2.80 4.06 -28.75
C TYR A 144 -2.45 4.22 -30.23
N ASP A 145 -2.21 5.46 -30.64
CA ASP A 145 -1.47 5.74 -31.87
C ASP A 145 0.03 5.76 -31.50
N VAL A 146 0.82 4.94 -32.20
CA VAL A 146 2.26 4.80 -31.97
C VAL A 146 3.00 5.36 -33.17
N ARG A 147 4.01 6.19 -32.93
CA ARG A 147 4.84 6.80 -33.99
C ARG A 147 6.32 6.66 -33.68
N VAL A 148 7.12 6.33 -34.69
CA VAL A 148 8.58 6.45 -34.61
C VAL A 148 8.97 7.89 -34.89
N ALA A 149 9.21 8.65 -33.82
CA ALA A 149 9.36 10.10 -33.87
C ALA A 149 10.70 10.54 -34.44
N THR A 150 11.79 9.99 -33.91
CA THR A 150 13.17 10.37 -34.23
C THR A 150 14.10 9.16 -34.12
N LEU A 151 15.26 9.25 -34.76
CA LEU A 151 16.43 8.43 -34.46
C LEU A 151 17.44 9.35 -33.76
N GLU A 152 17.73 9.08 -32.50
CA GLU A 152 18.56 9.95 -31.65
C GLU A 152 19.54 9.15 -30.79
N THR A 153 20.68 9.76 -30.51
CA THR A 153 21.71 9.17 -29.65
C THR A 153 21.44 9.55 -28.21
N ILE A 154 21.23 8.55 -27.35
CA ILE A 154 21.01 8.76 -25.91
C ILE A 154 22.13 8.10 -25.09
N THR A 155 22.38 8.66 -23.91
CA THR A 155 23.34 8.08 -22.94
C THR A 155 22.59 7.71 -21.66
N VAL A 156 22.78 6.46 -21.23
CA VAL A 156 22.27 5.87 -19.99
C VAL A 156 23.45 5.23 -19.24
N PRO A 157 23.29 4.77 -17.99
CA PRO A 157 24.42 4.18 -17.26
C PRO A 157 25.07 2.96 -17.95
N ALA A 158 24.31 2.21 -18.77
CA ALA A 158 24.86 1.11 -19.57
C ALA A 158 25.75 1.54 -20.76
N GLY A 159 25.72 2.82 -21.15
CA GLY A 159 26.48 3.35 -22.28
C GLY A 159 25.67 4.29 -23.18
N THR A 160 26.22 4.55 -24.36
CA THR A 160 25.63 5.42 -25.38
C THR A 160 25.09 4.60 -26.55
N PHE A 161 23.86 4.87 -26.97
CA PHE A 161 23.14 4.10 -27.97
C PHE A 161 22.43 5.01 -28.97
N ASP A 162 22.50 4.67 -30.26
CA ASP A 162 21.57 5.19 -31.26
C ASP A 162 20.22 4.48 -31.07
N CYS A 163 19.15 5.25 -30.87
CA CYS A 163 17.82 4.74 -30.52
C CYS A 163 16.71 5.35 -31.38
N TYR A 164 15.76 4.52 -31.80
CA TYR A 164 14.47 5.00 -32.29
C TYR A 164 13.61 5.39 -31.09
N LYS A 165 13.12 6.63 -31.11
CA LYS A 165 12.18 7.15 -30.12
C LYS A 165 10.75 6.84 -30.57
N LEU A 166 10.06 5.99 -29.83
CA LEU A 166 8.66 5.62 -30.06
C LEU A 166 7.79 6.43 -29.10
N GLU A 167 6.78 7.11 -29.64
CA GLU A 167 5.81 7.90 -28.89
C GLU A 167 4.44 7.22 -28.97
N TYR A 168 3.84 6.93 -27.81
CA TYR A 168 2.51 6.35 -27.67
C TYR A 168 1.55 7.44 -27.18
N SER A 169 0.51 7.74 -27.94
CA SER A 169 -0.50 8.74 -27.57
C SER A 169 -1.88 8.09 -27.46
N ASN A 170 -2.61 8.37 -26.38
CA ASN A 170 -3.97 7.84 -26.18
C ASN A 170 -4.95 8.45 -27.19
N VAL A 171 -5.73 7.61 -27.88
CA VAL A 171 -6.69 8.08 -28.89
C VAL A 171 -7.85 8.87 -28.28
N VAL A 172 -8.16 8.65 -27.00
CA VAL A 172 -9.29 9.30 -26.31
C VAL A 172 -8.95 10.71 -25.82
N GLU A 173 -7.66 11.06 -25.69
CA GLU A 173 -7.24 12.40 -25.29
C GLU A 173 -7.39 13.43 -26.43
N GLN A 174 -7.83 14.64 -26.08
CA GLN A 174 -7.95 15.75 -27.03
C GLN A 174 -6.57 16.10 -27.58
N ALA A 175 -6.48 16.20 -28.90
CA ALA A 175 -5.33 16.82 -29.54
C ALA A 175 -5.31 18.33 -29.23
N ASP A 176 -4.13 18.91 -29.16
CA ASP A 176 -3.97 20.35 -29.03
C ASP A 176 -4.47 21.11 -30.27
N GLU A 177 -4.45 22.45 -30.22
CA GLU A 177 -4.88 23.30 -31.35
C GLU A 177 -4.07 23.06 -32.65
N ALA A 178 -2.89 22.45 -32.55
CA ALA A 178 -2.04 22.06 -33.68
C ALA A 178 -2.27 20.61 -34.15
N GLY A 179 -3.20 19.87 -33.52
CA GLY A 179 -3.53 18.49 -33.84
C GLY A 179 -2.56 17.45 -33.27
N ALA A 180 -1.63 17.85 -32.39
CA ALA A 180 -0.70 16.95 -31.72
C ALA A 180 -1.27 16.45 -30.39
N ARG A 181 -1.00 15.17 -30.05
CA ARG A 181 -1.36 14.58 -28.76
C ARG A 181 -0.09 14.37 -27.93
N THR A 182 -0.13 14.74 -26.66
CA THR A 182 0.97 14.47 -25.72
C THR A 182 1.19 12.95 -25.60
N PRO A 183 2.42 12.46 -25.79
CA PRO A 183 2.72 11.05 -25.56
C PRO A 183 2.58 10.70 -24.08
N ILE A 184 1.87 9.61 -23.79
CA ILE A 184 1.71 9.08 -22.42
C ILE A 184 2.72 7.98 -22.10
N ARG A 185 3.41 7.46 -23.12
CA ARG A 185 4.52 6.52 -22.98
C ARG A 185 5.52 6.80 -24.10
N VAL A 186 6.80 6.86 -23.74
CA VAL A 186 7.91 7.06 -24.67
C VAL A 186 8.95 6.00 -24.44
N GLU A 187 9.38 5.34 -25.51
CA GLU A 187 10.35 4.26 -25.45
C GLU A 187 11.50 4.50 -26.42
N TRP A 188 12.72 4.24 -25.96
CA TRP A 188 13.93 4.34 -26.79
C TRP A 188 14.44 2.94 -27.08
N TRP A 189 14.26 2.49 -28.32
CA TRP A 189 14.69 1.18 -28.77
C TRP A 189 16.00 1.27 -29.53
N SER A 190 17.00 0.46 -29.16
CA SER A 190 18.29 0.50 -29.84
C SER A 190 18.16 0.19 -31.34
N ALA A 191 18.84 0.99 -32.15
CA ALA A 191 18.92 0.79 -33.60
C ALA A 191 19.89 -0.33 -33.98
N ASP A 192 20.93 -0.53 -33.16
CA ASP A 192 22.07 -1.41 -33.46
C ASP A 192 22.11 -2.67 -32.58
N ALA A 193 21.54 -2.62 -31.37
CA ALA A 193 21.57 -3.74 -30.43
C ALA A 193 20.29 -4.58 -30.47
N ASP A 194 20.49 -5.89 -30.50
CA ASP A 194 19.41 -6.86 -30.56
C ASP A 194 18.94 -7.24 -29.14
N LEU A 195 18.26 -6.29 -28.51
CA LEU A 195 17.79 -6.37 -27.12
C LEU A 195 16.28 -6.68 -27.07
N HIS A 196 15.89 -7.49 -26.09
CA HIS A 196 14.51 -7.83 -25.78
C HIS A 196 13.81 -6.76 -24.92
N GLY A 197 14.30 -5.52 -24.95
CA GLY A 197 13.76 -4.41 -24.18
C GLY A 197 14.34 -3.05 -24.62
N PRO A 198 13.67 -1.95 -24.26
CA PRO A 198 14.13 -0.60 -24.57
C PRO A 198 15.36 -0.20 -23.74
N ILE A 199 16.14 0.76 -24.23
CA ILE A 199 17.27 1.39 -23.53
C ILE A 199 16.78 2.35 -22.44
N ARG A 200 15.68 3.06 -22.73
CA ARG A 200 15.02 3.97 -21.80
C ARG A 200 13.51 3.91 -21.99
N VAL A 201 12.76 4.10 -20.91
CA VAL A 201 11.30 4.27 -20.92
C VAL A 201 10.94 5.48 -20.09
N GLU A 202 9.98 6.27 -20.56
CA GLU A 202 9.22 7.24 -19.78
C GLU A 202 7.75 6.86 -19.87
N ASP A 203 7.15 6.51 -18.74
CA ASP A 203 5.78 6.03 -18.66
C ASP A 203 4.95 6.97 -17.77
N HIS A 204 3.95 7.59 -18.38
CA HIS A 204 3.02 8.55 -17.77
C HIS A 204 1.62 7.94 -17.56
N THR A 205 1.48 6.61 -17.71
CA THR A 205 0.19 5.94 -17.49
C THR A 205 -0.21 5.86 -16.01
N TYR A 206 0.73 6.13 -15.11
CA TYR A 206 0.52 6.23 -13.67
C TYR A 206 0.40 7.71 -13.23
N ASP A 207 -0.10 7.95 -12.02
CA ASP A 207 -0.05 9.27 -11.39
C ASP A 207 1.39 9.63 -11.01
N GLY A 208 2.13 10.21 -11.95
CA GLY A 208 3.56 10.48 -11.89
C GLY A 208 4.33 9.87 -13.06
N VAL A 209 5.59 10.25 -13.25
CA VAL A 209 6.41 9.74 -14.36
C VAL A 209 7.32 8.62 -13.85
N GLU A 210 7.15 7.42 -14.41
CA GLU A 210 8.09 6.33 -14.21
C GLU A 210 9.16 6.38 -15.30
N VAL A 211 10.42 6.57 -14.90
CA VAL A 211 11.57 6.54 -15.82
C VAL A 211 12.36 5.27 -15.58
N ARG A 212 12.62 4.50 -16.64
CA ARG A 212 13.49 3.32 -16.60
C ARG A 212 14.72 3.59 -17.46
N GLU A 213 15.92 3.50 -16.89
CA GLU A 213 17.19 3.66 -17.63
C GLU A 213 18.04 2.40 -17.53
N LEU A 214 18.52 1.91 -18.67
CA LEU A 214 19.34 0.70 -18.72
C LEU A 214 20.69 0.93 -18.03
N VAL A 215 21.02 0.05 -17.08
CA VAL A 215 22.23 0.06 -16.28
C VAL A 215 23.25 -0.95 -16.77
N SER A 216 22.81 -2.15 -17.13
CA SER A 216 23.73 -3.16 -17.67
C SER A 216 23.01 -4.20 -18.54
N ILE A 217 23.79 -4.84 -19.41
CA ILE A 217 23.36 -5.89 -20.33
C ILE A 217 24.18 -7.14 -20.05
N THR A 218 23.52 -8.28 -19.85
CA THR A 218 24.19 -9.58 -19.71
C THR A 218 24.05 -10.40 -20.98
N VAL A 219 25.17 -10.81 -21.57
CA VAL A 219 25.28 -11.62 -22.80
C VAL A 219 25.90 -12.97 -22.45
N GLU A 220 25.45 -14.04 -23.09
CA GLU A 220 25.96 -15.40 -22.87
C GLU A 220 27.50 -15.46 -23.07
N GLY A 221 28.23 -16.00 -22.09
CA GLY A 221 29.68 -16.26 -22.20
C GLY A 221 30.64 -15.10 -21.93
N ARG A 222 30.16 -13.90 -21.54
CA ARG A 222 31.01 -12.79 -21.07
C ARG A 222 30.42 -12.09 -19.85
N SER A 223 30.76 -12.57 -18.67
CA SER A 223 30.69 -11.80 -17.42
C SER A 223 31.87 -10.83 -17.35
N SER A 224 31.63 -9.52 -17.36
CA SER A 224 32.69 -8.55 -17.10
C SER A 224 32.94 -8.45 -15.58
N LYS A 225 34.20 -8.19 -15.17
CA LYS A 225 34.64 -8.02 -13.76
C LYS A 225 33.89 -6.93 -12.96
N ILE A 226 32.98 -6.19 -13.60
CA ILE A 226 32.04 -5.27 -12.95
C ILE A 226 30.97 -6.07 -12.18
N GLN A 227 30.67 -7.31 -12.58
CA GLN A 227 29.66 -8.15 -11.93
C GLN A 227 30.02 -8.55 -10.50
N GLU A 228 31.27 -8.86 -10.18
CA GLU A 228 31.64 -9.24 -8.80
C GLU A 228 31.59 -8.03 -7.86
N ARG A 229 32.17 -6.88 -8.24
CA ARG A 229 32.14 -5.69 -7.37
C ARG A 229 30.76 -5.03 -7.27
N THR A 230 29.93 -5.10 -8.31
CA THR A 230 28.58 -4.53 -8.27
C THR A 230 27.58 -5.50 -7.64
N ALA A 231 27.70 -6.82 -7.83
CA ALA A 231 26.87 -7.79 -7.12
C ALA A 231 27.29 -7.95 -5.64
N GLU A 232 28.58 -7.85 -5.29
CA GLU A 232 29.02 -7.79 -3.88
C GLU A 232 28.69 -6.45 -3.24
N ALA A 233 28.80 -5.32 -3.96
CA ALA A 233 28.36 -4.03 -3.45
C ALA A 233 26.83 -3.96 -3.28
N LEU A 234 26.04 -4.50 -4.23
CA LEU A 234 24.58 -4.62 -4.09
C LEU A 234 24.20 -5.66 -3.04
N ALA A 235 24.85 -6.82 -2.94
CA ALA A 235 24.59 -7.78 -1.86
C ALA A 235 24.99 -7.24 -0.48
N SER A 236 25.94 -6.29 -0.42
CA SER A 236 26.28 -5.55 0.80
C SER A 236 25.41 -4.31 1.05
N SER A 237 24.62 -3.87 0.06
CA SER A 237 23.74 -2.70 0.14
C SER A 237 22.24 -3.02 0.00
N VAL A 238 21.87 -4.29 -0.15
CA VAL A 238 20.51 -4.79 0.01
C VAL A 238 20.31 -4.92 1.51
N GLY A 239 19.63 -3.94 2.07
CA GLY A 239 19.16 -4.04 3.44
C GLY A 239 18.35 -5.32 3.61
N GLY A 240 18.49 -5.99 4.75
CA GLY A 240 17.70 -7.18 5.03
C GLY A 240 16.19 -6.86 5.14
N PRO A 241 15.36 -7.86 5.47
CA PRO A 241 13.92 -7.69 5.62
C PRO A 241 13.51 -6.54 6.56
N LEU A 242 14.36 -6.19 7.52
CA LEU A 242 14.17 -5.09 8.46
C LEU A 242 14.37 -3.72 7.80
N GLU A 243 15.46 -3.53 7.05
CA GLU A 243 15.73 -2.30 6.31
C GLU A 243 14.68 -2.06 5.22
N ASP A 244 14.21 -3.12 4.56
CA ASP A 244 13.12 -3.04 3.59
C ASP A 244 11.81 -2.58 4.24
N ALA A 245 11.47 -3.13 5.41
CA ALA A 245 10.31 -2.71 6.18
C ALA A 245 10.42 -1.26 6.66
N TRP A 246 11.61 -0.83 7.08
CA TRP A 246 11.88 0.57 7.42
C TRP A 246 11.66 1.48 6.22
N GLN A 247 12.17 1.12 5.04
CA GLN A 247 12.00 1.92 3.85
C GLN A 247 10.53 2.00 3.42
N ARG A 248 9.77 0.90 3.50
CA ARG A 248 8.30 0.91 3.29
C ARG A 248 7.61 1.86 4.24
N PHE A 249 7.92 1.79 5.54
CA PHE A 249 7.36 2.68 6.55
C PHE A 249 7.63 4.16 6.23
N VAL A 250 8.89 4.54 5.96
CA VAL A 250 9.25 5.93 5.63
C VAL A 250 8.54 6.40 4.35
N ASN A 251 8.48 5.56 3.33
CA ASN A 251 7.79 5.88 2.07
C ASN A 251 6.31 6.15 2.31
N THR A 252 5.65 5.29 3.11
CA THR A 252 4.23 5.46 3.47
C THR A 252 3.99 6.73 4.28
N VAL A 253 4.87 7.06 5.24
CA VAL A 253 4.78 8.35 5.96
C VAL A 253 4.89 9.53 4.98
N GLY A 254 5.84 9.48 4.06
CA GLY A 254 6.01 10.51 3.03
C GLY A 254 4.86 10.59 2.01
N GLN A 255 4.07 9.52 1.85
CA GLN A 255 2.88 9.46 0.98
C GLN A 255 1.61 9.92 1.69
N ALA A 256 1.48 9.68 3.01
CA ALA A 256 0.27 9.94 3.78
C ALA A 256 -0.22 11.39 3.69
N SER A 257 0.69 12.36 3.56
CA SER A 257 0.33 13.76 3.34
C SER A 257 -0.34 14.00 1.98
N ARG A 258 0.15 13.36 0.91
CA ARG A 258 -0.49 13.45 -0.42
C ARG A 258 -1.89 12.87 -0.39
N MET A 259 -2.08 11.75 0.32
CA MET A 259 -3.40 11.13 0.48
C MET A 259 -4.36 12.06 1.24
N LEU A 260 -3.92 12.61 2.38
CA LEU A 260 -4.73 13.50 3.18
C LEU A 260 -5.16 14.77 2.42
N PHE A 261 -4.27 15.31 1.58
CA PHE A 261 -4.49 16.59 0.88
C PHE A 261 -4.90 16.46 -0.59
N ARG A 262 -5.14 15.24 -1.11
CA ARG A 262 -5.45 14.99 -2.52
C ARG A 262 -6.64 15.82 -3.03
N THR A 263 -7.68 15.94 -2.23
CA THR A 263 -8.92 16.68 -2.52
C THR A 263 -9.16 17.82 -1.52
N PHE A 264 -8.08 18.46 -1.07
CA PHE A 264 -8.16 19.48 -0.03
C PHE A 264 -8.86 20.75 -0.53
N ASP A 265 -9.97 21.11 0.12
CA ASP A 265 -10.76 22.32 -0.12
C ASP A 265 -10.98 23.16 1.15
N GLY A 266 -10.25 22.85 2.23
CA GLY A 266 -10.39 23.50 3.53
C GLY A 266 -9.58 24.79 3.68
N GLU A 267 -9.69 25.42 4.85
CA GLU A 267 -8.96 26.64 5.17
C GLU A 267 -7.50 26.37 5.56
N GLU A 268 -6.69 27.42 5.70
CA GLU A 268 -5.29 27.28 6.14
C GLU A 268 -5.19 26.56 7.50
N LEU A 269 -6.10 26.83 8.44
CA LEU A 269 -6.12 26.15 9.73
C LEU A 269 -6.36 24.64 9.58
N ASP A 270 -7.29 24.22 8.70
CA ASP A 270 -7.53 22.79 8.42
C ASP A 270 -6.28 22.13 7.84
N ARG A 271 -5.54 22.85 6.99
CA ARG A 271 -4.29 22.35 6.43
C ARG A 271 -3.23 22.12 7.51
N VAL A 272 -3.06 23.09 8.41
CA VAL A 272 -2.13 22.99 9.55
C VAL A 272 -2.52 21.86 10.49
N GLU A 273 -3.81 21.76 10.84
CA GLU A 273 -4.32 20.68 11.67
C GLU A 273 -4.23 19.31 10.99
N GLY A 274 -4.36 19.26 9.66
CA GLY A 274 -4.15 18.03 8.88
C GLY A 274 -2.75 17.47 9.05
N TYR A 275 -1.71 18.31 8.97
CA TYR A 275 -0.33 17.85 9.24
C TYR A 275 -0.15 17.41 10.70
N ARG A 276 -0.75 18.11 11.66
CA ARG A 276 -0.74 17.69 13.08
C ARG A 276 -1.52 16.40 13.30
N HIS A 277 -2.56 16.14 12.53
CA HIS A 277 -3.28 14.87 12.55
C HIS A 277 -2.40 13.73 12.04
N LEU A 278 -1.61 13.93 10.98
CA LEU A 278 -0.66 12.91 10.50
C LEU A 278 0.37 12.54 11.57
N THR A 279 0.92 13.52 12.31
CA THR A 279 1.88 13.21 13.39
C THR A 279 1.23 12.42 14.53
N ARG A 280 -0.05 12.68 14.82
CA ARG A 280 -0.82 11.89 15.78
C ARG A 280 -1.06 10.46 15.31
N LEU A 281 -1.38 10.27 14.04
CA LEU A 281 -1.53 8.93 13.43
C LEU A 281 -0.21 8.14 13.47
N ILE A 282 0.92 8.79 13.14
CA ILE A 282 2.25 8.17 13.21
C ILE A 282 2.56 7.74 14.64
N THR A 283 2.31 8.61 15.61
CA THR A 283 2.54 8.32 17.03
C THR A 283 1.68 7.15 17.51
N LEU A 284 0.39 7.14 17.14
CA LEU A 284 -0.52 6.03 17.44
C LEU A 284 -0.03 4.71 16.83
N ALA A 285 0.36 4.73 15.55
CA ALA A 285 0.85 3.55 14.83
C ALA A 285 2.10 2.96 15.49
N ILE A 286 3.08 3.81 15.82
CA ILE A 286 4.33 3.43 16.48
C ILE A 286 4.06 2.84 17.87
N ARG A 287 3.29 3.54 18.72
CA ARG A 287 2.95 3.06 20.07
C ARG A 287 2.30 1.68 20.02
N ARG A 288 1.39 1.49 19.07
CA ARG A 288 0.60 0.26 18.94
C ARG A 288 1.40 -0.93 18.39
N TYR A 289 2.16 -0.75 17.32
CA TYR A 289 2.75 -1.89 16.59
C TYR A 289 4.25 -2.10 16.84
N LEU A 290 4.92 -1.15 17.50
CA LEU A 290 6.33 -1.29 17.90
C LEU A 290 6.49 -1.44 19.41
N TYR A 291 5.78 -0.64 20.21
CA TYR A 291 5.95 -0.65 21.67
C TYR A 291 4.97 -1.60 22.38
N ASN A 292 3.66 -1.49 22.13
CA ASN A 292 2.61 -2.27 22.81
C ASN A 292 2.00 -3.33 21.88
N ARG A 293 2.85 -4.13 21.24
CA ARG A 293 2.46 -5.12 20.22
C ARG A 293 2.28 -6.53 20.73
N ASP A 294 2.91 -6.86 21.86
CA ASP A 294 3.07 -8.24 22.30
C ASP A 294 1.90 -8.65 23.20
N PRO A 295 0.99 -9.52 22.73
CA PRO A 295 -0.12 -9.97 23.55
C PRO A 295 0.32 -10.90 24.68
N ASP A 296 1.56 -11.40 24.72
CA ASP A 296 2.03 -12.16 25.88
C ASP A 296 2.47 -11.24 27.04
N PHE A 297 2.81 -10.00 26.74
CA PHE A 297 3.21 -8.97 27.70
C PHE A 297 2.39 -7.68 27.51
N PRO A 298 1.04 -7.76 27.62
CA PRO A 298 0.19 -6.63 27.32
C PRO A 298 0.33 -5.53 28.37
N VAL A 299 0.36 -4.28 27.92
CA VAL A 299 0.25 -3.11 28.80
C VAL A 299 -0.91 -2.22 28.37
N PHE A 300 -1.53 -1.52 29.32
CA PHE A 300 -2.53 -0.51 28.97
C PHE A 300 -1.85 0.74 28.40
N THR A 301 -2.20 1.09 27.18
CA THR A 301 -1.85 2.36 26.56
C THR A 301 -3.06 3.26 26.45
N ALA A 302 -2.89 4.53 26.81
CA ALA A 302 -3.94 5.54 26.72
C ALA A 302 -3.92 6.25 25.37
N LEU A 303 -5.09 6.62 24.86
CA LEU A 303 -5.17 7.70 23.87
C LEU A 303 -5.00 9.05 24.57
N GLY A 304 -4.25 9.95 23.96
CA GLY A 304 -3.99 11.29 24.49
C GLY A 304 -3.98 12.38 23.41
N PRO A 305 -3.65 13.62 23.80
CA PRO A 305 -3.60 14.78 22.89
C PRO A 305 -2.70 14.60 21.65
N ASP A 306 -1.73 13.68 21.75
CA ASP A 306 -0.75 13.32 20.73
C ASP A 306 -1.13 12.07 19.92
N THR A 307 -2.27 11.43 20.20
CA THR A 307 -2.77 10.25 19.46
C THR A 307 -4.26 10.32 19.16
N LYS A 308 -4.82 11.54 19.04
CA LYS A 308 -6.25 11.73 18.79
C LYS A 308 -6.72 10.99 17.54
N PHE A 309 -7.80 10.23 17.68
CA PHE A 309 -8.33 9.41 16.61
C PHE A 309 -9.85 9.30 16.68
N GLY A 310 -10.50 9.44 15.52
CA GLY A 310 -11.82 8.84 15.32
C GLY A 310 -13.01 9.49 16.03
N GLY A 311 -12.98 10.79 16.30
CA GLY A 311 -14.07 11.47 17.03
C GLY A 311 -14.15 11.05 18.50
N GLU A 312 -13.00 10.93 19.16
CA GLU A 312 -12.89 10.63 20.58
C GLU A 312 -13.76 11.57 21.43
N ASN A 313 -14.36 11.02 22.49
CA ASN A 313 -15.07 11.81 23.48
C ASN A 313 -14.05 12.43 24.45
N PRO A 314 -14.00 13.77 24.60
CA PRO A 314 -13.07 14.43 25.51
C PRO A 314 -13.28 14.07 26.98
N ASP A 315 -14.46 13.55 27.34
CA ASP A 315 -14.78 13.12 28.71
C ASP A 315 -14.36 11.68 29.00
N PHE A 316 -13.68 11.01 28.05
CA PHE A 316 -13.31 9.60 28.18
C PHE A 316 -11.80 9.44 28.31
N LEU A 317 -11.37 8.64 29.29
CA LEU A 317 -10.07 7.99 29.28
C LEU A 317 -10.18 6.66 28.52
N TYR A 318 -9.57 6.60 27.34
CA TYR A 318 -9.50 5.39 26.53
C TYR A 318 -8.20 4.64 26.82
N LEU A 319 -8.32 3.41 27.31
CA LEU A 319 -7.20 2.49 27.47
C LEU A 319 -7.35 1.32 26.51
N SER A 320 -6.24 0.80 26.01
CA SER A 320 -6.22 -0.42 25.20
C SER A 320 -4.98 -1.26 25.48
N ALA A 321 -5.14 -2.57 25.39
CA ALA A 321 -4.07 -3.55 25.48
C ALA A 321 -4.25 -4.64 24.40
N PRO A 322 -3.17 -5.09 23.75
CA PRO A 322 -3.22 -6.19 22.80
C PRO A 322 -3.59 -7.49 23.52
N ILE A 323 -4.39 -8.34 22.88
CA ILE A 323 -4.68 -9.70 23.37
C ILE A 323 -4.76 -10.64 22.17
N ARG A 324 -4.72 -11.96 22.44
CA ARG A 324 -4.98 -13.00 21.45
C ARG A 324 -6.00 -14.01 21.93
N ALA A 325 -6.78 -14.54 20.99
CA ALA A 325 -7.95 -15.38 21.25
C ALA A 325 -7.64 -16.70 21.98
N ASP A 326 -6.42 -17.23 21.83
CA ASP A 326 -5.98 -18.52 22.36
C ASP A 326 -5.29 -18.43 23.73
N ALA A 327 -5.23 -17.25 24.33
CA ALA A 327 -4.64 -17.01 25.64
C ALA A 327 -5.70 -16.74 26.72
N THR A 328 -5.27 -16.73 27.99
CA THR A 328 -6.09 -16.27 29.12
C THR A 328 -5.39 -15.10 29.81
N TYR A 329 -6.17 -14.08 30.16
CA TYR A 329 -5.67 -12.85 30.79
C TYR A 329 -6.42 -12.57 32.07
N ARG A 330 -5.68 -12.08 33.07
CA ARG A 330 -6.24 -11.52 34.29
C ARG A 330 -6.11 -10.00 34.26
N VAL A 331 -7.25 -9.32 34.33
CA VAL A 331 -7.33 -7.87 34.51
C VAL A 331 -7.75 -7.62 35.96
N SER A 332 -7.00 -6.82 36.71
CA SER A 332 -7.32 -6.54 38.11
C SER A 332 -7.05 -5.09 38.46
N GLY A 333 -7.65 -4.63 39.56
CA GLY A 333 -7.53 -3.23 39.94
C GLY A 333 -8.58 -2.75 40.93
N THR A 334 -8.71 -1.43 41.00
CA THR A 334 -9.74 -0.71 41.76
C THR A 334 -10.56 0.17 40.82
N GLY A 335 -11.83 0.39 41.16
CA GLY A 335 -12.74 1.17 40.31
C GLY A 335 -12.49 2.68 40.31
N GLY A 336 -11.72 3.22 41.25
CA GLY A 336 -11.60 4.65 41.47
C GLY A 336 -12.96 5.29 41.84
N SER A 337 -13.14 6.56 41.48
CA SER A 337 -14.41 7.29 41.64
C SER A 337 -14.99 7.79 40.30
N VAL A 338 -14.41 7.37 39.18
CA VAL A 338 -14.90 7.66 37.83
C VAL A 338 -16.35 7.21 37.65
N ASN A 339 -17.15 8.02 36.94
CA ASN A 339 -18.59 7.85 36.88
C ASN A 339 -19.01 6.49 36.29
N HIS A 340 -18.37 6.10 35.20
CA HIS A 340 -18.71 4.87 34.48
C HIS A 340 -17.48 4.22 33.84
N ILE A 341 -17.45 2.89 33.82
CA ILE A 341 -16.41 2.11 33.14
C ILE A 341 -17.04 1.08 32.19
N GLN A 342 -16.49 0.99 30.98
CA GLN A 342 -16.88 -0.01 29.99
C GLN A 342 -15.66 -0.83 29.62
N PHE A 343 -15.79 -2.15 29.75
CA PHE A 343 -14.79 -3.10 29.27
C PHE A 343 -15.29 -3.77 28.01
N THR A 344 -14.45 -3.83 26.98
CA THR A 344 -14.82 -4.42 25.69
C THR A 344 -13.68 -5.24 25.11
N VAL A 345 -14.01 -6.45 24.63
CA VAL A 345 -13.13 -7.26 23.77
C VAL A 345 -13.54 -7.00 22.33
N VAL A 346 -12.59 -6.63 21.49
CA VAL A 346 -12.84 -6.27 20.09
C VAL A 346 -11.98 -7.07 19.12
N SER A 347 -12.55 -7.36 17.96
CA SER A 347 -11.80 -7.81 16.78
C SER A 347 -11.40 -6.62 15.91
N GLY A 348 -10.19 -6.69 15.35
CA GLY A 348 -9.68 -5.70 14.41
C GLY A 348 -9.37 -4.33 15.02
N PHE A 349 -9.17 -3.36 14.13
CA PHE A 349 -9.02 -1.94 14.44
C PHE A 349 -9.66 -1.12 13.29
N PRO A 350 -10.36 0.01 13.57
CA PRO A 350 -11.00 0.80 12.53
C PRO A 350 -10.02 1.18 11.41
N GLY A 351 -10.44 1.01 10.15
CA GLY A 351 -9.60 1.23 8.97
C GLY A 351 -8.59 0.11 8.66
N MET A 352 -8.45 -0.91 9.50
CA MET A 352 -7.50 -2.02 9.30
C MET A 352 -8.16 -3.34 8.85
N GLY A 353 -9.47 -3.32 8.66
CA GLY A 353 -10.32 -4.47 8.32
C GLY A 353 -11.66 -4.41 9.07
N PRO A 354 -12.50 -5.45 8.96
CA PRO A 354 -13.74 -5.54 9.72
C PRO A 354 -13.48 -5.49 11.23
N THR A 355 -14.29 -4.72 11.95
CA THR A 355 -14.25 -4.61 13.40
C THR A 355 -15.58 -5.03 14.02
N ARG A 356 -15.52 -5.71 15.16
CA ARG A 356 -16.71 -6.13 15.91
C ARG A 356 -16.42 -6.16 17.40
N THR A 357 -17.44 -5.84 18.19
CA THR A 357 -17.45 -6.12 19.63
C THR A 357 -17.74 -7.60 19.87
N ILE A 358 -16.82 -8.30 20.53
CA ILE A 358 -16.95 -9.74 20.87
C ILE A 358 -17.64 -9.92 22.21
N ALA A 359 -17.17 -9.18 23.23
CA ALA A 359 -17.71 -9.25 24.58
C ALA A 359 -17.66 -7.86 25.22
N ARG A 360 -18.63 -7.60 26.11
CA ARG A 360 -18.72 -6.35 26.88
C ARG A 360 -19.04 -6.66 28.33
N LEU A 361 -18.45 -5.91 29.23
CA LEU A 361 -18.81 -5.89 30.64
C LEU A 361 -18.94 -4.42 31.09
N ASP A 362 -20.14 -4.11 31.58
CA ASP A 362 -20.47 -2.80 32.14
C ASP A 362 -20.06 -2.76 33.61
N TRP A 363 -19.49 -1.65 34.09
CA TRP A 363 -19.05 -1.48 35.48
C TRP A 363 -20.11 -1.88 36.51
N ARG A 364 -21.38 -1.57 36.25
CA ARG A 364 -22.50 -1.86 37.17
C ARG A 364 -22.72 -3.35 37.40
N ASN A 365 -22.18 -4.19 36.51
CA ASN A 365 -22.28 -5.65 36.57
C ASN A 365 -20.98 -6.31 37.06
N VAL A 366 -19.94 -5.53 37.36
CA VAL A 366 -18.69 -6.05 37.90
C VAL A 366 -18.91 -6.41 39.37
N ARG A 367 -18.56 -7.64 39.71
CA ARG A 367 -18.50 -8.11 41.09
C ARG A 367 -17.20 -7.64 41.73
N LEU A 368 -17.33 -6.91 42.82
CA LEU A 368 -16.19 -6.46 43.63
C LEU A 368 -15.88 -7.49 44.72
N ASN A 369 -14.63 -7.52 45.12
CA ASN A 369 -14.17 -8.18 46.33
C ASN A 369 -14.53 -7.33 47.55
N ASP A 370 -14.47 -7.92 48.74
CA ASP A 370 -14.79 -7.23 50.01
C ASP A 370 -13.89 -6.01 50.29
N ASP A 371 -12.69 -5.98 49.72
CA ASP A 371 -11.72 -4.89 49.82
C ASP A 371 -11.90 -3.80 48.75
N GLY A 372 -12.94 -3.89 47.92
CA GLY A 372 -13.24 -2.95 46.84
C GLY A 372 -12.41 -3.14 45.57
N THR A 373 -11.54 -4.16 45.52
CA THR A 373 -10.83 -4.55 44.28
C THR A 373 -11.74 -5.39 43.37
N PHE A 374 -11.29 -5.63 42.15
CA PHE A 374 -11.95 -6.57 41.24
C PHE A 374 -10.95 -7.34 40.40
N GLU A 375 -11.42 -8.46 39.87
CA GLU A 375 -10.72 -9.28 38.87
C GLU A 375 -11.68 -9.59 37.72
N ILE A 376 -11.21 -9.43 36.48
CA ILE A 376 -11.88 -9.86 35.24
C ILE A 376 -10.97 -10.86 34.54
N ILE A 377 -11.52 -12.02 34.17
CA ILE A 377 -10.81 -13.01 33.37
C ILE A 377 -11.26 -12.93 31.92
N LEU A 378 -10.30 -12.73 31.01
CA LEU A 378 -10.50 -12.83 29.57
C LEU A 378 -10.06 -14.21 29.12
N SER A 379 -10.96 -15.06 28.61
CA SER A 379 -10.62 -16.41 28.17
C SER A 379 -11.60 -16.98 27.14
N ALA A 380 -11.14 -17.93 26.34
CA ALA A 380 -11.99 -18.68 25.41
C ALA A 380 -13.00 -19.58 26.14
N HIS A 381 -12.61 -20.15 27.28
CA HIS A 381 -13.43 -21.02 28.10
C HIS A 381 -14.09 -20.25 29.26
N PRO A 382 -15.35 -20.56 29.62
CA PRO A 382 -16.02 -19.97 30.78
C PRO A 382 -15.21 -20.05 32.07
N ARG A 383 -15.21 -18.95 32.84
CA ARG A 383 -14.59 -18.85 34.15
C ARG A 383 -15.61 -18.31 35.16
N PRO A 384 -15.48 -18.65 36.47
CA PRO A 384 -16.34 -18.08 37.50
C PRO A 384 -16.06 -16.59 37.69
N GLY A 385 -17.04 -15.86 38.24
CA GLY A 385 -16.89 -14.43 38.54
C GLY A 385 -17.07 -13.54 37.31
N ASN A 386 -16.28 -12.47 37.22
CA ASN A 386 -16.32 -11.55 36.09
C ASN A 386 -15.54 -12.18 34.92
N TRP A 387 -16.25 -12.81 33.99
CA TRP A 387 -15.64 -13.44 32.82
C TRP A 387 -16.07 -12.74 31.54
N MET A 388 -15.11 -12.51 30.65
CA MET A 388 -15.35 -12.02 29.30
C MET A 388 -14.80 -13.02 28.28
N ARG A 389 -15.65 -13.39 27.32
CA ARG A 389 -15.32 -14.36 26.28
C ARG A 389 -14.26 -13.81 25.32
N LEU A 390 -13.28 -14.65 24.99
CA LEU A 390 -12.45 -14.51 23.81
C LEU A 390 -12.91 -15.48 22.71
N GLU A 391 -12.94 -14.99 21.47
CA GLU A 391 -13.30 -15.77 20.28
C GLU A 391 -12.18 -15.61 19.23
N PRO A 392 -12.06 -16.53 18.25
CA PRO A 392 -11.17 -16.35 17.12
C PRO A 392 -11.33 -14.96 16.50
N GLY A 393 -10.23 -14.23 16.36
CA GLY A 393 -10.22 -12.83 15.90
C GLY A 393 -10.21 -11.78 17.01
N ALA A 394 -10.30 -12.15 18.29
CA ALA A 394 -10.02 -11.23 19.40
C ALA A 394 -8.59 -10.70 19.31
N GLN A 395 -8.45 -9.37 19.30
CA GLN A 395 -7.16 -8.71 19.10
C GLN A 395 -6.87 -7.63 20.15
N ASN A 396 -7.90 -7.01 20.73
CA ASN A 396 -7.71 -5.93 21.71
C ASN A 396 -8.73 -6.00 22.83
N PHE A 397 -8.25 -5.67 24.02
CA PHE A 397 -9.07 -5.32 25.15
C PHE A 397 -9.06 -3.79 25.31
N THR A 398 -10.23 -3.17 25.33
CA THR A 398 -10.38 -1.73 25.47
C THR A 398 -11.17 -1.39 26.72
N VAL A 399 -10.76 -0.35 27.42
CA VAL A 399 -11.45 0.19 28.59
C VAL A 399 -11.78 1.66 28.32
N ARG A 400 -13.03 2.05 28.57
CA ARG A 400 -13.44 3.46 28.56
C ARG A 400 -13.86 3.84 29.95
N GLN A 401 -13.24 4.88 30.49
CA GLN A 401 -13.64 5.47 31.76
C GLN A 401 -14.22 6.84 31.47
N VAL A 402 -15.45 7.07 31.90
CA VAL A 402 -16.22 8.29 31.60
C VAL A 402 -16.18 9.21 32.80
N PHE A 403 -15.66 10.41 32.60
CA PHE A 403 -15.58 11.44 33.61
C PHE A 403 -16.72 12.43 33.44
N CYS A 404 -17.47 12.69 34.50
CA CYS A 404 -18.36 13.84 34.57
C CYS A 404 -17.65 15.06 35.16
N ASN A 405 -16.59 14.84 35.95
CA ASN A 405 -15.77 15.91 36.51
C ASN A 405 -14.32 15.47 36.72
N TRP A 406 -13.45 15.82 35.78
CA TRP A 406 -12.02 15.52 35.81
C TRP A 406 -11.28 16.03 37.06
N ASP A 407 -11.79 17.07 37.74
CA ASP A 407 -11.14 17.65 38.93
C ASP A 407 -11.50 16.90 40.24
N ARG A 408 -12.54 16.06 40.22
CA ARG A 408 -13.09 15.42 41.43
C ARG A 408 -13.14 13.90 41.36
N GLU A 409 -13.05 13.34 40.17
CA GLU A 409 -13.14 11.92 39.93
C GLU A 409 -11.75 11.32 39.68
N GLU A 410 -11.52 10.14 40.23
CA GLU A 410 -10.27 9.40 40.10
C GLU A 410 -10.47 8.22 39.15
N ALA A 411 -9.56 8.09 38.19
CA ALA A 411 -9.54 6.97 37.26
C ALA A 411 -9.42 5.62 37.99
N ALA A 412 -10.03 4.58 37.44
CA ALA A 412 -9.75 3.21 37.81
C ALA A 412 -8.29 2.88 37.53
N GLN A 413 -7.65 2.22 38.51
CA GLN A 413 -6.30 1.70 38.38
C GLN A 413 -6.38 0.27 37.89
N LEU A 414 -5.72 -0.02 36.76
CA LEU A 414 -5.87 -1.30 36.06
C LEU A 414 -4.51 -1.90 35.72
N GLN A 415 -4.39 -3.21 35.92
CA GLN A 415 -3.29 -4.01 35.41
C GLN A 415 -3.85 -5.19 34.60
N ILE A 416 -3.10 -5.62 33.58
CA ILE A 416 -3.42 -6.79 32.76
C ILE A 416 -2.18 -7.67 32.70
N VAL A 417 -2.36 -8.98 32.89
CA VAL A 417 -1.28 -9.97 32.80
C VAL A 417 -1.82 -11.21 32.10
N GLN A 418 -1.04 -11.80 31.19
CA GLN A 418 -1.33 -13.11 30.63
C GLN A 418 -1.05 -14.19 31.70
N GLU A 419 -1.99 -15.11 31.90
CA GLU A 419 -1.83 -16.23 32.83
C GLU A 419 -0.59 -17.07 32.46
N GLY A 420 0.34 -17.24 33.41
CA GLY A 420 1.61 -17.94 33.21
C GLY A 420 2.79 -17.05 32.83
N LYS A 421 2.58 -15.73 32.69
CA LYS A 421 3.64 -14.72 32.42
C LYS A 421 3.90 -13.78 33.60
N GLU A 422 3.31 -14.04 34.75
CA GLU A 422 3.49 -13.23 35.95
C GLU A 422 4.97 -13.04 36.30
N GLY A 423 5.39 -11.79 36.51
CA GLY A 423 6.76 -11.44 36.90
C GLY A 423 7.83 -11.69 35.82
N GLN A 424 7.46 -12.12 34.62
CA GLN A 424 8.40 -12.26 33.50
C GLN A 424 8.61 -10.91 32.81
N VAL A 425 9.80 -10.73 32.25
CA VAL A 425 10.16 -9.55 31.45
C VAL A 425 9.89 -9.85 29.98
N GLN A 426 9.35 -8.86 29.26
CA GLN A 426 9.19 -8.94 27.81
C GLN A 426 10.56 -9.19 27.15
N PRO A 427 10.70 -10.21 26.28
CA PRO A 427 11.94 -10.46 25.55
C PRO A 427 12.31 -9.31 24.61
N ASP A 428 13.60 -9.18 24.30
CA ASP A 428 14.07 -8.26 23.26
C ASP A 428 13.43 -8.59 21.91
N PRO A 429 13.04 -7.59 21.10
CA PRO A 429 12.38 -7.83 19.83
C PRO A 429 13.35 -8.39 18.77
N SER A 430 12.90 -9.37 17.99
CA SER A 430 13.66 -9.87 16.82
C SER A 430 13.57 -8.89 15.63
N PRO A 431 14.47 -9.00 14.62
CA PRO A 431 14.37 -8.24 13.39
C PRO A 431 13.01 -8.42 12.67
N GLU A 432 12.50 -9.65 12.59
CA GLU A 432 11.22 -9.98 11.97
C GLU A 432 10.05 -9.36 12.74
N CYS A 433 10.17 -9.33 14.07
CA CYS A 433 9.25 -8.66 14.95
C CYS A 433 9.16 -7.18 14.58
N ILE A 434 10.28 -6.45 14.57
CA ILE A 434 10.29 -5.02 14.22
C ILE A 434 9.82 -4.78 12.78
N ALA A 435 10.26 -5.58 11.82
CA ALA A 435 9.83 -5.48 10.42
C ALA A 435 8.31 -5.57 10.28
N THR A 436 7.69 -6.57 10.93
CA THR A 436 6.22 -6.73 10.96
C THR A 436 5.54 -5.52 11.60
N GLY A 437 6.13 -4.96 12.66
CA GLY A 437 5.59 -3.79 13.36
C GLY A 437 5.61 -2.53 12.51
N LEU A 438 6.70 -2.33 11.75
CA LEU A 438 6.83 -1.24 10.78
C LEU A 438 5.80 -1.36 9.67
N ASP A 439 5.61 -2.56 9.10
CA ASP A 439 4.61 -2.80 8.05
C ASP A 439 3.18 -2.55 8.55
N MET A 440 2.85 -2.98 9.78
CA MET A 440 1.54 -2.73 10.38
C MET A 440 1.32 -1.25 10.72
N ALA A 441 2.36 -0.55 11.18
CA ALA A 441 2.31 0.88 11.43
C ALA A 441 2.10 1.66 10.12
N ALA A 442 2.83 1.32 9.06
CA ALA A 442 2.65 1.89 7.73
C ALA A 442 1.21 1.68 7.24
N ARG A 443 0.68 0.46 7.35
CA ARG A 443 -0.70 0.14 6.96
C ARG A 443 -1.73 0.97 7.74
N LEU A 444 -1.56 1.16 9.05
CA LEU A 444 -2.47 2.03 9.83
C LEU A 444 -2.47 3.45 9.31
N ILE A 445 -1.29 4.02 9.07
CA ILE A 445 -1.15 5.40 8.59
C ILE A 445 -1.81 5.55 7.21
N ALA A 446 -1.47 4.66 6.27
CA ALA A 446 -2.02 4.68 4.91
C ALA A 446 -3.54 4.56 4.90
N SER A 447 -4.09 3.62 5.67
CA SER A 447 -5.54 3.38 5.70
C SER A 447 -6.32 4.46 6.44
N ASN A 448 -5.72 5.15 7.40
CA ASN A 448 -6.43 6.14 8.23
C ASN A 448 -6.23 7.59 7.81
N ALA A 449 -5.14 7.94 7.12
CA ALA A 449 -4.90 9.30 6.65
C ALA A 449 -6.05 9.84 5.76
N PRO A 450 -6.56 9.10 4.75
CA PRO A 450 -7.70 9.57 3.95
C PRO A 450 -9.06 9.26 4.59
N LEU A 451 -9.13 8.37 5.59
CA LEU A 451 -10.38 7.72 6.02
C LEU A 451 -11.51 8.70 6.34
N TRP A 452 -11.23 9.70 7.18
CA TRP A 452 -12.24 10.66 7.58
C TRP A 452 -12.66 11.58 6.44
N ARG A 453 -11.67 12.03 5.65
CA ARG A 453 -11.86 13.02 4.60
C ARG A 453 -12.52 12.43 3.34
N GLU A 454 -12.14 11.23 2.93
CA GLU A 454 -12.62 10.60 1.70
C GLU A 454 -13.84 9.70 1.91
N ILE A 455 -14.01 9.13 3.11
CA ILE A 455 -15.09 8.15 3.37
C ILE A 455 -16.13 8.71 4.33
N TYR A 456 -15.74 9.06 5.56
CA TYR A 456 -16.73 9.41 6.59
C TYR A 456 -17.42 10.75 6.33
N ILE A 457 -16.68 11.84 6.11
CA ILE A 457 -17.27 13.17 5.91
C ILE A 457 -18.17 13.20 4.67
N PRO A 458 -17.73 12.75 3.47
CA PRO A 458 -18.61 12.69 2.30
C PRO A 458 -19.82 11.80 2.52
N GLY A 459 -19.63 10.65 3.18
CA GLY A 459 -20.72 9.74 3.52
C GLY A 459 -21.73 10.34 4.51
N ILE A 460 -21.31 11.21 5.43
CA ILE A 460 -22.20 11.95 6.33
C ILE A 460 -22.93 13.03 5.55
N ARG A 461 -22.21 13.87 4.79
CA ARG A 461 -22.77 14.98 4.01
C ARG A 461 -23.75 14.52 2.91
N ALA A 462 -23.61 13.29 2.42
CA ALA A 462 -24.57 12.68 1.51
C ALA A 462 -25.93 12.34 2.15
N ARG A 463 -26.01 12.24 3.49
CA ARG A 463 -27.20 11.83 4.25
C ARG A 463 -27.74 12.92 5.16
N VAL A 464 -26.88 13.82 5.61
CA VAL A 464 -27.18 14.87 6.59
C VAL A 464 -26.69 16.20 6.00
N PRO A 465 -27.58 17.20 5.81
CA PRO A 465 -27.16 18.53 5.37
C PRO A 465 -26.17 19.16 6.34
N ASP A 466 -25.32 20.06 5.83
CA ASP A 466 -24.42 20.86 6.66
C ASP A 466 -25.24 21.65 7.71
N ASN A 467 -24.66 21.84 8.90
CA ASN A 467 -25.24 22.55 10.05
C ASN A 467 -26.50 21.90 10.67
N VAL A 468 -26.73 20.61 10.44
CA VAL A 468 -27.83 19.87 11.07
C VAL A 468 -27.26 18.91 12.13
N PHE A 469 -27.88 18.91 13.31
CA PHE A 469 -27.69 17.86 14.32
C PHE A 469 -28.78 16.79 14.14
N PRO A 470 -28.47 15.63 13.51
CA PRO A 470 -29.48 14.62 13.28
C PRO A 470 -29.88 13.94 14.59
N VAL A 471 -31.04 13.28 14.59
CA VAL A 471 -31.47 12.46 15.73
C VAL A 471 -30.42 11.38 15.99
N PRO A 472 -29.93 11.21 17.24
CA PRO A 472 -28.96 10.20 17.57
C PRO A 472 -29.44 8.80 17.19
N ASN A 473 -28.58 8.05 16.51
CA ASN A 473 -28.82 6.64 16.22
C ASN A 473 -28.78 5.84 17.53
N PRO A 474 -29.63 4.81 17.70
CA PRO A 474 -29.54 3.92 18.84
C PRO A 474 -28.19 3.18 18.84
N PRO A 475 -27.78 2.59 19.98
CA PRO A 475 -26.52 1.87 20.08
C PRO A 475 -26.43 0.76 19.02
N GLN A 476 -25.27 0.65 18.36
CA GLN A 476 -25.02 -0.34 17.30
C GLN A 476 -23.87 -1.28 17.71
N ASP A 477 -24.06 -2.58 17.52
CA ASP A 477 -23.07 -3.61 17.90
C ASP A 477 -21.78 -3.56 17.07
N GLU A 478 -21.86 -2.99 15.86
CA GLU A 478 -20.74 -2.85 14.91
C GLU A 478 -19.84 -1.67 15.23
N LEU A 479 -20.33 -0.70 16.01
CA LEU A 479 -19.55 0.46 16.44
C LEU A 479 -18.92 0.18 17.79
N LEU A 480 -17.70 0.71 17.95
CA LEU A 480 -16.94 0.60 19.19
C LEU A 480 -17.69 1.22 20.39
N ALA A 481 -18.71 2.07 20.19
CA ALA A 481 -19.54 2.73 21.22
C ALA A 481 -20.95 2.10 21.37
N SER A 482 -21.01 0.78 21.59
CA SER A 482 -22.25 -0.02 21.55
C SER A 482 -23.28 0.20 22.67
N ASP A 483 -23.11 1.22 23.52
CA ASP A 483 -24.07 1.61 24.57
C ASP A 483 -24.38 3.11 24.60
N SER A 484 -23.90 3.84 23.62
CA SER A 484 -24.18 5.26 23.45
C SER A 484 -25.07 5.46 22.23
N CYS A 485 -26.08 6.33 22.36
CA CYS A 485 -26.75 6.86 21.17
C CYS A 485 -25.82 7.90 20.53
N PHE A 486 -25.52 7.75 19.24
CA PHE A 486 -24.51 8.57 18.56
C PHE A 486 -25.12 9.42 17.44
N SER A 487 -24.77 10.69 17.40
CA SER A 487 -25.12 11.62 16.32
C SER A 487 -23.86 12.28 15.79
N ILE A 488 -23.78 12.46 14.48
CA ILE A 488 -22.66 13.13 13.82
C ILE A 488 -23.19 14.01 12.68
N GLY A 489 -22.65 15.22 12.60
CA GLY A 489 -22.97 16.21 11.58
C GLY A 489 -21.73 16.99 11.18
N TYR A 490 -21.77 17.63 10.02
CA TYR A 490 -20.74 18.55 9.55
C TYR A 490 -21.23 19.98 9.73
N TYR A 491 -20.41 20.85 10.31
CA TYR A 491 -20.77 22.24 10.58
C TYR A 491 -19.86 23.19 9.81
N ASN A 492 -20.46 24.08 9.03
CA ASN A 492 -19.80 25.18 8.35
C ASN A 492 -20.53 26.48 8.72
N LEU A 493 -19.93 27.26 9.61
CA LEU A 493 -20.55 28.44 10.24
C LEU A 493 -20.02 29.76 9.68
N GLN A 494 -19.42 29.74 8.48
CA GLN A 494 -18.93 30.92 7.78
C GLN A 494 -20.02 31.95 7.51
#